data_AF-A0A1S8Y6K1-F1
#
_entry.id   AF-A0A1S8Y6K1-F1
#
_cell.length_a   1.000
_cell.length_b   1.000
_cell.length_c   1.000
_cell.angle_alpha   90.00
_cell.angle_beta   90.00
_cell.angle_gamma   90.00
#
_symmetry.space_group_name_H-M   'P 1'
#
loop_
_entity.id
_entity.type
_entity.pdbx_description
1 polymer ?
#
loop_
_entity_poly.entity_id
_entity_poly.type
_entity_poly.pdbx_seq_one_letter_code
_entity_poly.pdbx_strand_id
1 'polypeptide(L)'
;MFYDWLSIEQDFGYQLPILGDVAYQRIHLETGEGSSLSQPVFQHKGSFCDVVSVSIRGSVLKITGNPSRWNRLDNLFGLTSVDACVAVYNSILFDLGLPPFTKCTKTFFSQTKENEKVTLISDGAIIRELHITSNKSTGKGNEDEYISGLSTQPYRNSVPRLHSNGKSVDWLSKKGNVNLIYPTVYNKGHELALHSLTKIKNKFGSDSEQVKHINKVIEYCEENGIVRFEQKLKSRYLQKNNLLFWGLSDYSILNELHNTFLNLDEKLSVNAMDFETISEHLISQGIVDTVRAANTTSMYAIQWFHGHSFDFSKSAVKTHRARLRRIGIDIAQRCNVAKFSPVITREVREIKVKDCVIPSWYLKPSHLKVA
;
A
#
# COMPACT_ATOMS: atom_id res chain seq x y z
N MET A 1 13.75 2.62 -0.92
CA MET A 1 12.76 2.57 -2.00
C MET A 1 13.06 1.41 -2.95
N PHE A 2 12.03 0.68 -3.39
CA PHE A 2 12.07 -0.35 -4.43
C PHE A 2 10.86 -0.20 -5.37
N TYR A 3 10.85 -0.96 -6.47
CA TYR A 3 9.79 -0.89 -7.48
C TYR A 3 8.88 -2.12 -7.43
N ASP A 4 7.58 -1.91 -7.22
CA ASP A 4 6.64 -3.03 -7.07
C ASP A 4 5.83 -3.33 -8.34
N TRP A 5 5.74 -2.38 -9.28
CA TRP A 5 5.03 -2.60 -10.54
C TRP A 5 5.68 -1.77 -11.64
N LEU A 6 5.71 -2.35 -12.84
CA LEU A 6 6.20 -1.68 -14.03
C LEU A 6 5.28 -2.03 -15.20
N SER A 7 4.86 -1.03 -15.97
CA SER A 7 4.33 -1.22 -17.32
C SER A 7 5.24 -0.52 -18.30
N ILE A 8 5.70 -1.25 -19.31
CA ILE A 8 6.61 -0.75 -20.34
C ILE A 8 6.15 -1.26 -21.71
N GLU A 9 6.34 -0.45 -22.75
CA GLU A 9 6.00 -0.80 -24.12
C GLU A 9 7.04 -0.27 -25.11
N GLN A 10 7.16 -0.93 -26.26
CA GLN A 10 8.04 -0.52 -27.36
C GLN A 10 7.40 -0.88 -28.69
N ASP A 11 7.54 0.00 -29.66
CA ASP A 11 7.21 -0.26 -31.06
C ASP A 11 8.48 -0.74 -31.77
N PHE A 12 8.44 -1.95 -32.32
CA PHE A 12 9.57 -2.56 -33.02
C PHE A 12 9.57 -2.27 -34.54
N GLY A 13 8.51 -1.65 -35.07
CA GLY A 13 8.39 -1.34 -36.50
C GLY A 13 8.11 -2.53 -37.42
N TYR A 14 7.98 -3.75 -36.89
CA TYR A 14 7.63 -4.96 -37.64
C TYR A 14 6.61 -5.81 -36.88
N GLN A 15 5.83 -6.63 -37.60
CA GLN A 15 4.85 -7.53 -36.98
C GLN A 15 5.53 -8.52 -36.03
N LEU A 16 5.14 -8.47 -34.75
CA LEU A 16 5.68 -9.36 -33.73
C LEU A 16 5.04 -10.76 -33.79
N PRO A 17 5.76 -11.80 -33.36
CA PRO A 17 5.21 -13.14 -33.20
C PRO A 17 4.04 -13.15 -32.21
N ILE A 18 2.98 -13.89 -32.55
CA ILE A 18 1.80 -14.08 -31.70
C ILE A 18 2.08 -15.25 -30.75
N LEU A 19 1.71 -15.08 -29.47
CA LEU A 19 1.92 -16.09 -28.42
C LEU A 19 0.72 -17.01 -28.20
N GLY A 20 -0.49 -16.57 -28.56
CA GLY A 20 -1.74 -17.30 -28.30
C GLY A 20 -2.34 -17.91 -29.56
N ASP A 21 -3.35 -18.76 -29.35
CA ASP A 21 -4.04 -19.46 -30.44
C ASP A 21 -5.03 -18.57 -31.21
N VAL A 22 -5.33 -17.38 -30.67
CA VAL A 22 -6.32 -16.44 -31.24
C VAL A 22 -5.65 -15.12 -31.58
N ALA A 23 -5.80 -14.71 -32.83
CA ALA A 23 -5.44 -13.40 -33.34
C ALA A 23 -6.66 -12.74 -33.99
N TYR A 24 -6.68 -11.41 -34.02
CA TYR A 24 -7.70 -10.65 -34.71
C TYR A 24 -7.07 -9.49 -35.49
N GLN A 25 -7.74 -9.14 -36.58
CA GLN A 25 -7.39 -8.02 -37.43
C GLN A 25 -8.61 -7.12 -37.55
N ARG A 26 -8.41 -5.80 -37.44
CA ARG A 26 -9.47 -4.83 -37.76
C ARG A 26 -9.36 -4.51 -39.24
N ILE A 27 -10.46 -4.67 -39.97
CA ILE A 27 -10.55 -4.36 -41.40
C ILE A 27 -11.45 -3.13 -41.54
N HIS A 28 -10.96 -2.12 -42.25
CA HIS A 28 -11.76 -0.95 -42.57
C HIS A 28 -12.72 -1.28 -43.71
N LEU A 29 -14.03 -1.27 -43.44
CA LEU A 29 -15.03 -1.82 -44.37
C LEU A 29 -15.12 -1.04 -45.70
N GLU A 30 -14.85 0.26 -45.67
CA GLU A 30 -14.94 1.11 -46.87
C GLU A 30 -13.73 0.96 -47.79
N THR A 31 -12.53 0.74 -47.23
CA THR A 31 -11.28 0.70 -48.00
C THR A 31 -10.76 -0.72 -48.22
N GLY A 32 -11.24 -1.70 -47.45
CA GLY A 32 -10.74 -3.08 -47.46
C GLY A 32 -9.37 -3.25 -46.78
N GLU A 33 -8.76 -2.18 -46.27
CA GLU A 33 -7.44 -2.22 -45.66
C GLU A 33 -7.49 -2.87 -44.27
N GLY A 34 -6.60 -3.85 -44.06
CA GLY A 34 -6.42 -4.54 -42.79
C GLY A 34 -5.35 -3.88 -41.92
N SER A 35 -5.66 -3.67 -40.64
CA SER A 35 -4.67 -3.30 -39.62
C SER A 35 -3.67 -4.43 -39.34
N SER A 36 -2.62 -4.18 -38.57
CA SER A 36 -1.70 -5.24 -38.12
C SER A 36 -2.39 -6.27 -37.23
N LEU A 37 -1.86 -7.49 -37.18
CA LEU A 37 -2.40 -8.56 -36.34
C LEU A 37 -2.23 -8.22 -34.86
N SER A 38 -3.32 -8.38 -34.11
CA SER A 38 -3.34 -8.21 -32.66
C SER A 38 -3.81 -9.49 -31.99
N GLN A 39 -3.43 -9.68 -30.74
CA GLN A 39 -3.92 -10.79 -29.93
C GLN A 39 -4.58 -10.30 -28.64
N PRO A 40 -5.41 -11.15 -28.00
CA PRO A 40 -5.78 -10.95 -26.61
C PRO A 40 -4.54 -10.87 -25.72
N VAL A 41 -4.71 -10.26 -24.54
CA VAL A 41 -3.64 -10.16 -23.55
C VAL A 41 -3.25 -11.57 -23.09
N PHE A 42 -1.99 -11.92 -23.31
CA PHE A 42 -1.42 -13.18 -22.87
C PHE A 42 -1.00 -13.08 -21.41
N GLN A 43 -1.47 -14.00 -20.57
CA GLN A 43 -1.14 -14.04 -19.15
C GLN A 43 -0.05 -15.09 -18.92
N HIS A 44 1.18 -14.62 -18.76
CA HIS A 44 2.31 -15.51 -18.46
C HIS A 44 2.41 -15.72 -16.95
N LYS A 45 2.28 -16.97 -16.50
CA LYS A 45 2.28 -17.34 -15.08
C LYS A 45 3.69 -17.74 -14.65
N GLY A 46 4.17 -17.15 -13.56
CA GLY A 46 5.41 -17.52 -12.89
C GLY A 46 5.23 -18.73 -11.96
N SER A 47 6.32 -19.10 -11.28
CA SER A 47 6.40 -20.32 -10.48
C SER A 47 5.43 -20.35 -9.30
N PHE A 48 5.24 -19.24 -8.60
CA PHE A 48 4.57 -19.24 -7.29
C PHE A 48 3.12 -18.77 -7.36
N CYS A 49 2.81 -17.55 -7.80
CA CYS A 49 1.43 -17.14 -8.17
C CYS A 49 1.45 -15.87 -9.05
N ASP A 50 2.62 -15.53 -9.58
CA ASP A 50 2.87 -14.26 -10.23
C ASP A 50 2.35 -14.32 -11.65
N VAL A 51 1.80 -13.21 -12.11
CA VAL A 51 1.30 -13.11 -13.47
C VAL A 51 1.81 -11.81 -14.06
N VAL A 52 2.44 -11.91 -15.22
CA VAL A 52 2.72 -10.76 -16.07
C VAL A 52 1.80 -10.83 -17.29
N SER A 53 1.25 -9.69 -17.65
CA SER A 53 0.41 -9.56 -18.81
C SER A 53 1.24 -9.06 -19.99
N VAL A 54 1.24 -9.79 -21.09
CA VAL A 54 1.92 -9.46 -22.35
C VAL A 54 0.86 -9.13 -23.40
N SER A 55 0.94 -7.97 -24.02
CA SER A 55 0.04 -7.52 -25.07
C SER A 55 0.85 -7.22 -26.33
N ILE A 56 0.47 -7.85 -27.44
CA ILE A 56 1.06 -7.63 -28.76
C ILE A 56 -0.01 -7.04 -29.68
N ARG A 57 0.31 -5.90 -30.30
CA ARG A 57 -0.55 -5.20 -31.26
C ARG A 57 0.29 -4.78 -32.46
N GLY A 58 0.30 -5.60 -33.50
CA GLY A 58 1.19 -5.41 -34.64
C GLY A 58 2.65 -5.41 -34.22
N SER A 59 3.27 -4.25 -34.30
CA SER A 59 4.65 -4.01 -33.90
C SER A 59 4.85 -3.56 -32.46
N VAL A 60 3.77 -3.27 -31.74
CA VAL A 60 3.83 -2.78 -30.37
C VAL A 60 3.77 -3.94 -29.39
N LEU A 61 4.84 -4.11 -28.62
CA LEU A 61 4.92 -5.00 -27.47
C LEU A 61 4.70 -4.21 -26.19
N LYS A 62 3.84 -4.72 -25.31
CA LYS A 62 3.65 -4.18 -23.96
C LYS A 62 3.69 -5.29 -22.94
N ILE A 63 4.42 -5.08 -21.86
CA ILE A 63 4.39 -5.94 -20.68
C ILE A 63 3.96 -5.13 -19.45
N THR A 64 3.21 -5.75 -18.55
CA THR A 64 2.82 -5.16 -17.27
C THR A 64 2.75 -6.21 -16.18
N GLY A 65 3.19 -5.87 -14.98
CA GLY A 65 3.21 -6.79 -13.84
C GLY A 65 4.09 -6.30 -12.70
N ASN A 66 4.32 -7.20 -11.74
CA ASN A 66 5.24 -6.99 -10.63
C ASN A 66 6.57 -7.72 -10.89
N PRO A 67 7.63 -7.02 -11.34
CA PRO A 67 8.92 -7.64 -11.58
C PRO A 67 9.62 -8.07 -10.27
N SER A 68 9.37 -7.36 -9.17
CA SER A 68 9.94 -7.66 -7.85
C SER A 68 9.40 -8.94 -7.22
N ARG A 69 8.19 -9.36 -7.61
CA ARG A 69 7.54 -10.60 -7.17
C ARG A 69 7.78 -11.75 -8.13
N TRP A 70 8.30 -11.53 -9.33
CA TRP A 70 8.44 -12.58 -10.34
C TRP A 70 9.26 -13.77 -9.83
N ASN A 71 8.69 -14.97 -9.92
CA ASN A 71 9.26 -16.21 -9.38
C ASN A 71 9.53 -16.15 -7.87
N ARG A 72 8.69 -15.44 -7.11
CA ARG A 72 8.78 -15.32 -5.65
C ARG A 72 7.40 -15.40 -5.00
N LEU A 73 7.36 -15.76 -3.73
CA LEU A 73 6.11 -15.90 -2.99
C LEU A 73 5.53 -14.54 -2.59
N ASP A 74 6.40 -13.58 -2.28
CA ASP A 74 6.04 -12.25 -1.79
C ASP A 74 6.94 -11.15 -2.37
N ASN A 75 6.52 -9.91 -2.08
CA ASN A 75 7.17 -8.67 -2.47
C ASN A 75 7.42 -7.78 -1.24
N LEU A 76 7.79 -8.34 -0.08
CA LEU A 76 8.13 -7.54 1.09
C LEU A 76 9.27 -6.57 0.75
N PHE A 77 10.30 -7.08 0.09
CA PHE A 77 11.38 -6.31 -0.52
C PHE A 77 11.50 -6.61 -2.01
N GLY A 78 11.88 -5.60 -2.79
CA GLY A 78 11.90 -5.65 -4.25
C GLY A 78 13.18 -5.09 -4.87
N LEU A 79 13.18 -5.02 -6.20
CA LEU A 79 14.25 -4.48 -7.04
C LEU A 79 14.35 -2.96 -6.87
N THR A 80 15.58 -2.45 -6.76
CA THR A 80 15.85 -1.04 -6.41
C THR A 80 16.15 -0.15 -7.61
N SER A 81 16.18 -0.70 -8.84
CA SER A 81 16.40 0.06 -10.07
C SER A 81 15.41 -0.35 -11.15
N VAL A 82 15.04 0.62 -11.99
CA VAL A 82 14.23 0.38 -13.20
C VAL A 82 14.95 -0.57 -14.15
N ASP A 83 16.28 -0.45 -14.29
CA ASP A 83 17.09 -1.34 -15.11
C ASP A 83 16.96 -2.81 -14.67
N ALA A 84 16.97 -3.09 -13.36
CA ALA A 84 16.77 -4.44 -12.85
C ALA A 84 15.35 -4.95 -13.13
N CYS A 85 14.34 -4.09 -13.03
CA CYS A 85 12.96 -4.45 -13.40
C CYS A 85 12.83 -4.80 -14.88
N VAL A 86 13.43 -4.01 -15.76
CA VAL A 86 13.41 -4.28 -17.21
C VAL A 86 14.24 -5.51 -17.56
N ALA A 87 15.33 -5.79 -16.85
CA ALA A 87 16.09 -7.03 -17.01
C ALA A 87 15.25 -8.28 -16.74
N VAL A 88 14.42 -8.26 -15.68
CA VAL A 88 13.45 -9.35 -15.40
C VAL A 88 12.47 -9.50 -16.56
N TYR A 89 11.92 -8.40 -17.07
CA TYR A 89 11.02 -8.45 -18.22
C TYR A 89 11.69 -8.97 -19.49
N ASN A 90 12.91 -8.53 -19.80
CA ASN A 90 13.65 -9.02 -20.95
C ASN A 90 13.98 -10.51 -20.84
N SER A 91 14.24 -11.02 -19.63
CA SER A 91 14.36 -12.46 -19.41
C SER A 91 13.06 -13.20 -19.73
N ILE A 92 11.91 -12.68 -19.32
CA ILE A 92 10.61 -13.30 -19.63
C ILE A 92 10.34 -13.28 -21.13
N LEU A 93 10.62 -12.15 -21.79
CA LEU A 93 10.44 -12.02 -23.23
C LEU A 93 11.33 -12.98 -24.01
N PHE A 94 12.58 -13.15 -23.59
CA PHE A 94 13.49 -14.13 -24.15
C PHE A 94 12.95 -15.56 -24.03
N ASP A 95 12.45 -15.93 -22.84
CA ASP A 95 11.86 -17.25 -22.59
C ASP A 95 10.58 -17.47 -23.44
N LEU A 96 9.91 -16.40 -23.88
CA LEU A 96 8.74 -16.40 -24.77
C LEU A 96 9.09 -16.26 -26.26
N GLY A 97 10.36 -16.17 -26.64
CA GLY A 97 10.78 -15.97 -28.03
C GLY A 97 10.46 -14.58 -28.61
N LEU A 98 10.29 -13.57 -27.75
CA LEU A 98 10.00 -12.18 -28.13
C LEU A 98 11.26 -11.29 -28.05
N PRO A 99 11.32 -10.21 -28.84
CA PRO A 99 12.47 -9.31 -28.79
C PRO A 99 12.54 -8.57 -27.44
N PRO A 100 13.75 -8.35 -26.90
CA PRO A 100 13.93 -7.61 -25.65
C PRO A 100 13.66 -6.12 -25.85
N PHE A 101 13.26 -5.44 -24.78
CA PHE A 101 13.21 -3.99 -24.75
C PHE A 101 14.63 -3.38 -24.83
N THR A 102 14.75 -2.28 -25.56
CA THR A 102 15.99 -1.51 -25.69
C THR A 102 15.87 -0.14 -25.02
N LYS A 103 17.01 0.38 -24.52
CA LYS A 103 17.07 1.74 -23.97
C LYS A 103 16.84 2.76 -25.08
N CYS A 104 16.07 3.78 -24.77
CA CYS A 104 15.95 5.00 -25.56
C CYS A 104 17.32 5.68 -25.66
N THR A 105 17.69 6.10 -26.87
CA THR A 105 18.88 6.93 -27.10
C THR A 105 18.52 8.31 -27.61
N LYS A 106 17.37 8.44 -28.29
CA LYS A 106 16.89 9.69 -28.87
C LYS A 106 15.38 9.81 -28.74
N THR A 107 14.92 11.05 -28.75
CA THR A 107 13.50 11.39 -28.82
C THR A 107 13.21 12.21 -30.07
N PHE A 108 12.08 11.96 -30.72
CA PHE A 108 11.66 12.63 -31.93
C PHE A 108 10.21 13.10 -31.78
N PHE A 109 9.84 14.12 -32.55
CA PHE A 109 8.45 14.54 -32.64
C PHE A 109 7.72 13.66 -33.66
N SER A 110 6.54 13.17 -33.28
CA SER A 110 5.69 12.37 -34.17
C SER A 110 5.21 13.21 -35.35
N GLN A 111 5.19 12.63 -36.55
CA GLN A 111 4.48 13.21 -37.68
C GLN A 111 2.98 12.97 -37.50
N THR A 112 2.26 13.98 -37.03
CA THR A 112 0.80 13.95 -36.84
C THR A 112 0.09 14.73 -37.95
N LYS A 113 -1.17 14.37 -38.23
CA LYS A 113 -2.02 15.10 -39.20
C LYS A 113 -2.25 16.54 -38.74
N GLU A 114 -2.58 17.42 -39.68
CA GLU A 114 -2.97 18.81 -39.37
C GLU A 114 -4.08 18.82 -38.31
N ASN A 115 -3.90 19.60 -37.24
CA ASN A 115 -4.73 19.70 -36.02
C ASN A 115 -4.59 18.64 -34.92
N GLU A 116 -3.69 17.65 -35.06
CA GLU A 116 -3.37 16.73 -33.96
C GLU A 116 -2.17 17.22 -33.13
N LYS A 117 -2.22 16.99 -31.81
CA LYS A 117 -1.11 17.33 -30.92
C LYS A 117 0.10 16.47 -31.24
N VAL A 118 1.21 17.12 -31.57
CA VAL A 118 2.51 16.48 -31.72
C VAL A 118 2.87 15.76 -30.41
N THR A 119 3.20 14.48 -30.52
CA THR A 119 3.65 13.64 -29.41
C THR A 119 5.13 13.34 -29.52
N LEU A 120 5.82 13.20 -28.39
CA LEU A 120 7.21 12.80 -28.38
C LEU A 120 7.30 11.27 -28.41
N ILE A 121 7.99 10.73 -29.41
CA ILE A 121 8.28 9.31 -29.59
C ILE A 121 9.78 9.05 -29.39
N SER A 122 10.18 7.79 -29.27
CA SER A 122 11.57 7.40 -29.06
C SER A 122 11.89 6.10 -29.79
N ASP A 123 13.19 5.83 -29.97
CA ASP A 123 13.76 4.63 -30.58
C ASP A 123 13.84 3.41 -29.64
N GLY A 124 13.44 3.58 -28.38
CA GLY A 124 13.47 2.53 -27.37
C GLY A 124 12.17 2.41 -26.56
N ALA A 125 12.26 1.70 -25.44
CA ALA A 125 11.11 1.36 -24.63
C ALA A 125 10.61 2.50 -23.74
N ILE A 126 9.29 2.63 -23.65
CA ILE A 126 8.58 3.68 -22.96
C ILE A 126 7.86 3.11 -21.74
N ILE A 127 8.16 3.63 -20.55
CA ILE A 127 7.48 3.29 -19.31
C ILE A 127 6.13 4.01 -19.25
N ARG A 128 5.06 3.25 -19.02
CA ARG A 128 3.69 3.74 -18.91
C ARG A 128 3.17 3.78 -17.48
N GLU A 129 3.72 2.98 -16.58
CA GLU A 129 3.34 2.99 -15.17
C GLU A 129 4.49 2.47 -14.33
N LEU A 130 4.69 3.06 -13.15
CA LEU A 130 5.73 2.69 -12.21
C LEU A 130 5.21 2.81 -10.79
N HIS A 131 5.38 1.79 -9.94
CA HIS A 131 5.03 1.89 -8.52
C HIS A 131 6.30 1.93 -7.70
N ILE A 132 6.44 2.96 -6.88
CA ILE A 132 7.56 3.11 -5.94
C ILE A 132 7.08 2.82 -4.53
N THR A 133 7.89 2.07 -3.80
CA THR A 133 7.47 1.47 -2.53
C THR A 133 8.60 1.47 -1.50
N SER A 134 8.27 1.69 -0.23
CA SER A 134 9.14 1.44 0.92
C SER A 134 8.32 0.90 2.08
N ASN A 135 8.98 0.23 3.03
CA ASN A 135 8.34 -0.23 4.26
C ASN A 135 8.94 0.49 5.45
N LYS A 136 8.09 0.89 6.39
CA LYS A 136 8.46 1.42 7.71
C LYS A 136 8.04 0.42 8.78
N SER A 137 8.79 0.39 9.87
CA SER A 137 8.52 -0.39 11.08
C SER A 137 7.99 0.55 12.16
N THR A 138 6.80 0.27 12.68
CA THR A 138 6.13 1.04 13.74
C THR A 138 6.17 0.34 15.10
N GLY A 139 6.65 -0.91 15.13
CA GLY A 139 6.57 -1.79 16.29
C GLY A 139 5.24 -2.54 16.35
N LYS A 140 5.27 -3.73 16.98
CA LYS A 140 4.14 -4.65 17.06
C LYS A 140 2.88 -3.99 17.61
N GLY A 141 1.80 -4.07 16.83
CA GLY A 141 0.46 -3.63 17.22
C GLY A 141 0.26 -2.11 17.18
N ASN A 142 1.13 -1.38 16.47
CA ASN A 142 1.03 0.08 16.29
C ASN A 142 0.66 0.47 14.85
N GLU A 143 0.55 -0.49 13.93
CA GLU A 143 0.41 -0.25 12.50
C GLU A 143 -0.87 0.53 12.16
N ASP A 144 -1.99 0.14 12.78
CA ASP A 144 -3.30 0.66 12.48
C ASP A 144 -3.49 2.06 13.09
N GLU A 145 -2.98 2.29 14.30
CA GLU A 145 -2.92 3.60 14.95
C GLU A 145 -2.04 4.55 14.14
N TYR A 146 -0.90 4.06 13.65
CA TYR A 146 -0.02 4.83 12.78
C TYR A 146 -0.70 5.23 11.46
N ILE A 147 -1.36 4.27 10.80
CA ILE A 147 -2.13 4.51 9.57
C ILE A 147 -3.28 5.51 9.83
N SER A 148 -3.98 5.36 10.96
CA SER A 148 -5.04 6.29 11.37
C SER A 148 -4.48 7.69 11.62
N GLY A 149 -3.32 7.82 12.27
CA GLY A 149 -2.62 9.08 12.45
C GLY A 149 -2.26 9.75 11.11
N LEU A 150 -1.69 8.98 10.18
CA LEU A 150 -1.38 9.46 8.83
C LEU A 150 -2.63 9.93 8.07
N SER A 151 -3.78 9.31 8.31
CA SER A 151 -5.05 9.69 7.68
C SER A 151 -5.58 11.07 8.09
N THR A 152 -4.95 11.73 9.05
CA THR A 152 -5.25 13.11 9.41
C THR A 152 -4.48 14.13 8.55
N GLN A 153 -3.46 13.69 7.81
CA GLN A 153 -2.56 14.57 7.08
C GLN A 153 -2.90 14.62 5.58
N PRO A 154 -2.99 15.83 4.98
CA PRO A 154 -3.05 15.94 3.53
C PRO A 154 -1.69 15.58 2.92
N TYR A 155 -1.72 15.07 1.70
CA TYR A 155 -0.52 14.86 0.90
C TYR A 155 -0.65 15.59 -0.42
N ARG A 156 0.23 16.58 -0.64
CA ARG A 156 0.16 17.50 -1.79
C ARG A 156 -1.23 18.14 -1.86
N ASN A 157 -1.93 18.00 -2.98
CA ASN A 157 -3.29 18.53 -3.19
C ASN A 157 -4.39 17.48 -2.94
N SER A 158 -4.03 16.33 -2.33
CA SER A 158 -4.93 15.21 -2.12
C SER A 158 -5.35 15.10 -0.65
N VAL A 159 -6.60 14.66 -0.46
CA VAL A 159 -7.25 14.46 0.84
C VAL A 159 -7.11 12.98 1.23
N PRO A 160 -6.73 12.69 2.48
CA PRO A 160 -6.65 11.32 2.96
C PRO A 160 -8.04 10.69 3.06
N ARG A 161 -8.12 9.39 2.82
CA ARG A 161 -9.30 8.56 3.01
C ARG A 161 -8.87 7.26 3.68
N LEU A 162 -9.16 7.16 4.97
CA LEU A 162 -9.01 5.92 5.73
C LEU A 162 -10.05 4.90 5.24
N HIS A 163 -9.62 3.67 4.99
CA HIS A 163 -10.53 2.60 4.59
C HIS A 163 -11.36 2.14 5.80
N SER A 164 -12.54 1.58 5.55
CA SER A 164 -13.49 1.20 6.62
C SER A 164 -12.94 0.18 7.61
N ASN A 165 -11.95 -0.62 7.21
CA ASN A 165 -11.28 -1.59 8.07
C ASN A 165 -10.12 -1.01 8.89
N GLY A 166 -9.77 0.27 8.70
CA GLY A 166 -8.65 0.93 9.37
C GLY A 166 -7.25 0.46 8.95
N LYS A 167 -7.13 -0.50 8.03
CA LYS A 167 -5.85 -1.14 7.65
C LYS A 167 -5.09 -0.44 6.54
N SER A 168 -5.72 0.55 5.90
CA SER A 168 -5.17 1.26 4.75
C SER A 168 -5.70 2.69 4.69
N VAL A 169 -4.86 3.60 4.23
CA VAL A 169 -5.23 4.97 3.87
C VAL A 169 -4.75 5.27 2.46
N ASP A 170 -5.59 5.91 1.66
CA ASP A 170 -5.20 6.45 0.35
C ASP A 170 -5.43 7.96 0.26
N TRP A 171 -4.76 8.60 -0.70
CA TRP A 171 -4.90 10.04 -0.92
C TRP A 171 -5.50 10.31 -2.30
N LEU A 172 -6.67 10.93 -2.30
CA LEU A 172 -7.46 11.20 -3.50
C LEU A 172 -7.66 12.69 -3.72
N SER A 173 -7.96 13.10 -4.95
CA SER A 173 -8.49 14.45 -5.15
C SER A 173 -9.82 14.63 -4.42
N LYS A 174 -10.25 15.88 -4.20
CA LYS A 174 -11.56 16.19 -3.59
C LYS A 174 -12.75 15.53 -4.30
N LYS A 175 -12.61 15.17 -5.58
CA LYS A 175 -13.62 14.48 -6.39
C LYS A 175 -13.42 12.95 -6.44
N GLY A 176 -12.49 12.38 -5.67
CA GLY A 176 -12.16 10.95 -5.67
C GLY A 176 -11.27 10.47 -6.81
N ASN A 177 -10.82 11.37 -7.71
CA ASN A 177 -10.01 11.00 -8.88
C ASN A 177 -8.53 10.84 -8.57
N VAL A 178 -7.86 10.01 -9.37
CA VAL A 178 -6.42 9.70 -9.27
C VAL A 178 -5.74 9.70 -10.64
N ASN A 179 -5.40 10.89 -11.13
CA ASN A 179 -4.91 11.04 -12.50
C ASN A 179 -3.39 10.93 -12.66
N LEU A 180 -2.63 11.27 -11.61
CA LEU A 180 -1.16 11.39 -11.68
C LEU A 180 -0.47 10.35 -10.80
N ILE A 181 -0.74 10.41 -9.49
CA ILE A 181 -0.14 9.56 -8.48
C ILE A 181 -1.28 9.01 -7.62
N TYR A 182 -1.24 7.71 -7.33
CA TYR A 182 -2.06 7.08 -6.29
C TYR A 182 -1.18 6.73 -5.08
N PRO A 183 -1.13 7.57 -4.03
CA PRO A 183 -0.44 7.26 -2.80
C PRO A 183 -1.33 6.41 -1.90
N THR A 184 -0.74 5.37 -1.32
CA THR A 184 -1.39 4.43 -0.39
C THR A 184 -0.42 4.06 0.71
N VAL A 185 -0.91 4.01 1.94
CA VAL A 185 -0.20 3.43 3.07
C VAL A 185 -1.06 2.32 3.67
N TYR A 186 -0.50 1.15 3.92
CA TYR A 186 -1.28 0.00 4.42
C TYR A 186 -0.47 -0.96 5.30
N ASN A 187 -1.18 -1.69 6.14
CA ASN A 187 -0.64 -2.75 6.99
C ASN A 187 -0.24 -3.95 6.10
N LYS A 188 1.06 -4.20 5.96
CA LYS A 188 1.58 -5.19 5.00
C LYS A 188 1.37 -6.62 5.48
N GLY A 189 1.47 -6.88 6.79
CA GLY A 189 1.21 -8.20 7.37
C GLY A 189 -0.24 -8.64 7.10
N HIS A 190 -1.18 -7.73 7.37
CA HIS A 190 -2.60 -7.97 7.10
C HIS A 190 -2.89 -8.20 5.60
N GLU A 191 -2.28 -7.42 4.70
CA GLU A 191 -2.44 -7.60 3.25
C GLU A 191 -1.93 -8.98 2.79
N LEU A 192 -0.76 -9.41 3.27
CA LEU A 192 -0.19 -10.71 2.95
C LEU A 192 -1.07 -11.86 3.46
N ALA A 193 -1.58 -11.77 4.69
CA ALA A 193 -2.47 -12.76 5.28
C ALA A 193 -3.80 -12.88 4.50
N LEU A 194 -4.39 -11.76 4.11
CA LEU A 194 -5.68 -11.76 3.41
C LEU A 194 -5.54 -12.27 1.96
N HIS A 195 -4.55 -11.79 1.22
CA HIS A 195 -4.46 -12.02 -0.22
C HIS A 195 -3.41 -13.07 -0.63
N SER A 196 -2.18 -12.96 -0.13
CA SER A 196 -1.08 -13.83 -0.59
C SER A 196 -1.17 -15.22 0.02
N LEU A 197 -1.42 -15.33 1.33
CA LEU A 197 -1.57 -16.60 2.03
C LEU A 197 -2.71 -17.43 1.45
N THR A 198 -3.89 -16.82 1.26
CA THR A 198 -5.06 -17.50 0.67
C THR A 198 -4.74 -18.09 -0.71
N LYS A 199 -4.10 -17.31 -1.60
CA LYS A 199 -3.73 -17.77 -2.94
C LYS A 199 -2.70 -18.91 -2.91
N ILE A 200 -1.69 -18.80 -2.06
CA ILE A 200 -0.60 -19.76 -1.97
C ILE A 200 -1.08 -21.06 -1.32
N LYS A 201 -1.90 -20.97 -0.27
CA LYS A 201 -2.57 -22.11 0.37
C LYS A 201 -3.43 -22.88 -0.63
N ASN A 202 -4.20 -22.18 -1.46
CA ASN A 202 -5.05 -22.81 -2.48
C ASN A 202 -4.24 -23.52 -3.57
N LYS A 203 -3.03 -23.05 -3.90
CA LYS A 203 -2.19 -23.62 -4.96
C LYS A 203 -1.28 -24.75 -4.49
N PHE A 204 -0.67 -24.63 -3.32
CA PHE A 204 0.37 -25.54 -2.83
C PHE A 204 -0.06 -26.43 -1.66
N GLY A 205 -1.21 -26.14 -1.04
CA GLY A 205 -1.68 -26.83 0.17
C GLY A 205 -1.12 -26.24 1.46
N SER A 206 -1.82 -26.49 2.57
CA SER A 206 -1.57 -25.87 3.89
C SER A 206 -0.19 -26.20 4.48
N ASP A 207 0.31 -27.41 4.26
CA ASP A 207 1.55 -27.91 4.88
C ASP A 207 2.81 -27.67 4.03
N SER A 208 2.65 -26.95 2.92
CA SER A 208 3.73 -26.70 1.96
C SER A 208 4.80 -25.73 2.51
N GLU A 209 6.05 -25.90 2.06
CA GLU A 209 7.14 -24.98 2.40
C GLU A 209 6.85 -23.55 1.97
N GLN A 210 6.09 -23.37 0.90
CA GLN A 210 5.63 -22.07 0.41
C GLN A 210 4.72 -21.37 1.41
N VAL A 211 3.78 -22.10 2.03
CA VAL A 211 2.90 -21.56 3.08
C VAL A 211 3.71 -21.25 4.33
N LYS A 212 4.62 -22.13 4.75
CA LYS A 212 5.52 -21.88 5.90
C LYS A 212 6.34 -20.61 5.71
N HIS A 213 6.90 -20.42 4.51
CA HIS A 213 7.66 -19.21 4.18
C HIS A 213 6.80 -17.95 4.28
N ILE A 214 5.60 -17.95 3.69
CA ILE A 214 4.70 -16.79 3.77
C ILE A 214 4.27 -16.49 5.20
N ASN A 215 3.96 -17.51 5.99
CA ASN A 215 3.62 -17.31 7.41
C ASN A 215 4.79 -16.67 8.16
N LYS A 216 6.03 -17.12 7.91
CA LYS A 216 7.22 -16.49 8.47
C LYS A 216 7.38 -15.01 8.08
N VAL A 217 7.01 -14.64 6.84
CA VAL A 217 7.00 -13.24 6.38
C VAL A 217 5.90 -12.44 7.06
N ILE A 218 4.70 -13.02 7.25
CA ILE A 218 3.59 -12.39 7.96
C ILE A 218 3.95 -12.15 9.42
N GLU A 219 4.45 -13.16 10.13
CA GLU A 219 4.93 -13.06 11.51
C GLU A 219 5.97 -11.95 11.66
N TYR A 220 6.96 -11.91 10.75
CA TYR A 220 7.94 -10.82 10.73
C TYR A 220 7.28 -9.45 10.54
N CYS A 221 6.27 -9.34 9.67
CA CYS A 221 5.55 -8.09 9.47
C CYS A 221 4.79 -7.65 10.72
N GLU A 222 4.14 -8.57 11.42
CA GLU A 222 3.37 -8.31 12.64
C GLU A 222 4.28 -7.97 13.83
N GLU A 223 5.39 -8.70 14.00
CA GLU A 223 6.35 -8.46 15.08
C GLU A 223 7.04 -7.09 14.98
N ASN A 224 7.30 -6.62 13.75
CA ASN A 224 7.97 -5.34 13.51
C ASN A 224 6.98 -4.20 13.25
N GLY A 225 5.69 -4.49 13.19
CA GLY A 225 4.66 -3.53 12.78
C GLY A 225 4.93 -2.91 11.41
N ILE A 226 4.90 -3.72 10.35
CA ILE A 226 5.31 -3.27 9.03
C ILE A 226 4.17 -2.57 8.29
N VAL A 227 4.39 -1.30 8.04
CA VAL A 227 3.51 -0.43 7.24
C VAL A 227 4.19 -0.10 5.92
N ARG A 228 3.48 -0.33 4.82
CA ARG A 228 3.99 -0.09 3.47
C ARG A 228 3.52 1.25 2.93
N PHE A 229 4.46 2.04 2.43
CA PHE A 229 4.23 3.26 1.68
C PHE A 229 4.40 2.96 0.18
N GLU A 230 3.33 3.09 -0.59
CA GLU A 230 3.31 2.80 -2.03
C GLU A 230 2.74 3.99 -2.79
N GLN A 231 3.38 4.35 -3.91
CA GLN A 231 2.89 5.39 -4.81
C GLN A 231 2.84 4.86 -6.24
N LYS A 232 1.64 4.76 -6.81
CA LYS A 232 1.43 4.34 -8.20
C LYS A 232 1.53 5.55 -9.12
N LEU A 233 2.64 5.68 -9.82
CA LEU A 233 2.91 6.74 -10.79
C LEU A 233 2.29 6.38 -12.14
N LYS A 234 1.23 7.09 -12.53
CA LYS A 234 0.51 6.85 -13.77
C LYS A 234 1.24 7.49 -14.96
N SER A 235 0.96 6.99 -16.17
CA SER A 235 1.55 7.47 -17.44
C SER A 235 1.57 8.99 -17.57
N ARG A 236 0.48 9.67 -17.18
CA ARG A 236 0.41 11.15 -17.22
C ARG A 236 1.41 11.84 -16.29
N TYR A 237 1.66 11.27 -15.11
CA TYR A 237 2.69 11.79 -14.22
C TYR A 237 4.07 11.59 -14.82
N LEU A 238 4.37 10.40 -15.35
CA LEU A 238 5.65 10.12 -15.99
C LEU A 238 5.88 11.04 -17.20
N GLN A 239 4.85 11.26 -18.02
CA GLN A 239 4.89 12.19 -19.14
C GLN A 239 5.18 13.62 -18.71
N LYS A 240 4.48 14.12 -17.68
CA LYS A 240 4.66 15.49 -17.19
C LYS A 240 6.07 15.75 -16.64
N ASN A 241 6.74 14.71 -16.14
CA ASN A 241 8.08 14.81 -15.54
C ASN A 241 9.18 14.21 -16.43
N ASN A 242 8.91 13.94 -17.72
CA ASN A 242 9.88 13.35 -18.66
C ASN A 242 10.53 12.02 -18.18
N LEU A 243 9.76 11.19 -17.48
CA LEU A 243 10.18 9.89 -16.93
C LEU A 243 9.79 8.68 -17.79
N LEU A 244 9.26 8.93 -18.98
CA LEU A 244 8.76 7.92 -19.90
C LEU A 244 9.87 7.11 -20.58
N PHE A 245 11.00 7.74 -20.92
CA PHE A 245 11.97 7.20 -21.87
C PHE A 245 13.06 6.42 -21.13
N TRP A 246 12.90 5.11 -21.01
CA TRP A 246 13.85 4.27 -20.30
C TRP A 246 15.23 4.35 -20.96
N GLY A 247 16.26 4.77 -20.21
CA GLY A 247 17.61 5.01 -20.74
C GLY A 247 17.99 6.48 -20.88
N LEU A 248 17.00 7.37 -21.05
CA LEU A 248 17.19 8.83 -21.05
C LEU A 248 16.67 9.51 -19.77
N SER A 249 15.64 8.93 -19.15
CA SER A 249 15.02 9.46 -17.95
C SER A 249 15.91 9.26 -16.71
N ASP A 250 16.06 10.31 -15.91
CA ASP A 250 16.66 10.24 -14.58
C ASP A 250 15.59 9.91 -13.52
N TYR A 251 15.64 8.68 -12.99
CA TYR A 251 14.71 8.22 -11.96
C TYR A 251 15.12 8.65 -10.54
N SER A 252 16.27 9.30 -10.34
CA SER A 252 16.74 9.75 -9.03
C SER A 252 15.73 10.70 -8.35
N ILE A 253 15.03 11.52 -9.15
CA ILE A 253 14.00 12.47 -8.70
C ILE A 253 12.82 11.79 -7.99
N LEU A 254 12.63 10.49 -8.23
CA LEU A 254 11.59 9.71 -7.54
C LEU A 254 11.92 9.48 -6.06
N ASN A 255 13.21 9.49 -5.69
CA ASN A 255 13.60 9.41 -4.28
C ASN A 255 13.12 10.63 -3.50
N GLU A 256 13.25 11.84 -4.05
CA GLU A 256 12.78 13.07 -3.41
C GLU A 256 11.26 13.09 -3.25
N LEU A 257 10.55 12.70 -4.32
CA LEU A 257 9.09 12.53 -4.30
C LEU A 257 8.66 11.56 -3.19
N HIS A 258 9.35 10.43 -3.08
CA HIS A 258 9.03 9.38 -2.14
C HIS A 258 9.38 9.75 -0.70
N ASN A 259 10.55 10.36 -0.48
CA ASN A 259 10.96 10.83 0.84
C ASN A 259 9.98 11.86 1.40
N THR A 260 9.45 12.76 0.55
CA THR A 260 8.38 13.69 0.94
C THR A 260 7.12 12.95 1.42
N PHE A 261 6.82 11.78 0.85
CA PHE A 261 5.68 10.95 1.26
C PHE A 261 5.97 10.15 2.52
N LEU A 262 7.19 9.62 2.66
CA LEU A 262 7.62 8.92 3.87
C LEU A 262 7.58 9.84 5.08
N ASN A 263 7.97 11.10 4.92
CA ASN A 263 8.06 12.10 5.99
C ASN A 263 6.72 12.77 6.35
N LEU A 264 5.59 12.18 5.95
CA LEU A 264 4.26 12.65 6.38
C LEU A 264 4.10 12.62 7.90
N ASP A 265 4.79 11.69 8.56
CA ASP A 265 4.82 11.53 10.01
C ASP A 265 5.75 12.52 10.74
N GLU A 266 6.74 13.13 10.08
CA GLU A 266 7.63 14.10 10.76
C GLU A 266 6.87 15.33 11.29
N LYS A 267 5.73 15.66 10.67
CA LYS A 267 4.84 16.74 11.12
C LYS A 267 3.85 16.30 12.18
N LEU A 268 3.83 15.00 12.53
CA LEU A 268 2.86 14.40 13.43
C LEU A 268 3.58 13.67 14.57
N SER A 269 3.43 14.14 15.80
CA SER A 269 3.69 13.27 16.96
C SER A 269 2.59 12.21 17.01
N VAL A 270 2.78 11.09 16.31
CA VAL A 270 1.81 9.99 16.33
C VAL A 270 1.93 9.28 17.68
N ASN A 271 0.91 9.46 18.52
CA ASN A 271 0.81 8.77 19.80
C ASN A 271 -0.18 7.61 19.66
N ALA A 272 0.25 6.41 20.01
CA ALA A 272 -0.66 5.33 20.36
C ALA A 272 -1.19 5.61 21.77
N MET A 273 -2.52 5.62 21.91
CA MET A 273 -3.17 5.81 23.20
C MET A 273 -3.93 4.54 23.54
N ASP A 274 -3.51 3.89 24.62
CA ASP A 274 -4.27 2.79 25.20
C ASP A 274 -5.36 3.38 26.10
N PHE A 275 -6.60 3.09 25.75
CA PHE A 275 -7.77 3.56 26.48
C PHE A 275 -8.33 2.44 27.36
N GLU A 276 -8.71 2.79 28.59
CA GLU A 276 -9.53 1.94 29.45
C GLU A 276 -10.87 2.67 29.70
N THR A 277 -11.96 1.91 29.72
CA THR A 277 -13.22 2.38 30.27
C THR A 277 -13.08 2.63 31.77
N ILE A 278 -13.95 3.46 32.36
CA ILE A 278 -13.98 3.66 33.82
C ILE A 278 -14.12 2.32 34.56
N SER A 279 -14.89 1.36 34.03
CA SER A 279 -15.04 0.03 34.63
C SER A 279 -13.74 -0.78 34.58
N GLU A 280 -13.07 -0.84 33.44
CA GLU A 280 -11.78 -1.53 33.31
C GLU A 280 -10.73 -0.90 34.24
N HIS A 281 -10.71 0.44 34.31
CA HIS A 281 -9.77 1.16 35.16
C HIS A 281 -10.00 0.91 36.65
N LEU A 282 -11.27 0.82 37.10
CA LEU A 282 -11.60 0.47 38.49
C LEU A 282 -11.12 -0.94 38.87
N ILE A 283 -11.15 -1.88 37.91
CA ILE A 283 -10.65 -3.26 38.10
C ILE A 283 -9.13 -3.28 38.07
N SER A 284 -8.50 -2.62 37.09
CA SER A 284 -7.04 -2.60 36.91
C SER A 284 -6.32 -1.96 38.11
N GLN A 285 -6.94 -0.97 38.76
CA GLN A 285 -6.44 -0.32 39.97
C GLN A 285 -6.81 -1.06 41.28
N GLY A 286 -7.48 -2.22 41.21
CA GLY A 286 -7.90 -2.97 42.39
C GLY A 286 -8.86 -2.20 43.30
N ILE A 287 -9.68 -1.32 42.74
CA ILE A 287 -10.66 -0.51 43.49
C ILE A 287 -11.94 -1.31 43.75
N VAL A 288 -12.25 -2.24 42.85
CA VAL A 288 -13.39 -3.16 42.93
C VAL A 288 -12.97 -4.56 42.47
N ASP A 289 -13.51 -5.58 43.14
CA ASP A 289 -13.09 -6.96 42.91
C ASP A 289 -13.93 -7.69 41.84
N THR A 290 -15.02 -7.06 41.36
CA THR A 290 -15.94 -7.70 40.40
C THR A 290 -16.33 -6.77 39.26
N VAL A 291 -16.51 -7.36 38.07
CA VAL A 291 -16.99 -6.66 36.86
C VAL A 291 -18.34 -6.00 37.10
N ARG A 292 -19.23 -6.65 37.86
CA ARG A 292 -20.54 -6.09 38.21
C ARG A 292 -20.39 -4.79 39.00
N ALA A 293 -19.57 -4.78 40.05
CA ALA A 293 -19.34 -3.57 40.85
C ALA A 293 -18.65 -2.46 40.04
N ALA A 294 -17.74 -2.82 39.14
CA ALA A 294 -17.09 -1.89 38.22
C ALA A 294 -18.10 -1.23 37.27
N ASN A 295 -18.93 -2.02 36.60
CA ASN A 295 -19.95 -1.52 35.67
C ASN A 295 -20.99 -0.65 36.37
N THR A 296 -21.45 -1.06 37.56
CA THR A 296 -22.38 -0.22 38.35
C THR A 296 -21.73 1.11 38.71
N THR A 297 -20.48 1.11 39.17
CA THR A 297 -19.77 2.35 39.53
C THR A 297 -19.50 3.24 38.31
N SER A 298 -19.13 2.65 37.17
CA SER A 298 -18.97 3.34 35.88
C SER A 298 -20.28 4.00 35.43
N MET A 299 -21.41 3.32 35.61
CA MET A 299 -22.73 3.88 35.29
C MET A 299 -23.05 5.16 36.07
N TYR A 300 -22.66 5.25 37.35
CA TYR A 300 -22.81 6.49 38.13
C TYR A 300 -22.02 7.65 37.52
N ALA A 301 -20.81 7.39 37.00
CA ALA A 301 -20.00 8.41 36.33
C ALA A 301 -20.60 8.83 34.97
N ILE A 302 -21.17 7.88 34.20
CA ILE A 302 -21.87 8.16 32.94
C ILE A 302 -23.14 8.97 33.18
N GLN A 303 -23.95 8.59 34.17
CA GLN A 303 -25.14 9.35 34.55
C GLN A 303 -24.79 10.77 35.01
N TRP A 304 -23.75 10.90 35.84
CA TRP A 304 -23.20 12.21 36.22
C TRP A 304 -22.76 13.04 35.00
N PHE A 305 -22.08 12.42 34.03
CA PHE A 305 -21.64 13.04 32.79
C PHE A 305 -22.82 13.58 31.95
N HIS A 306 -23.92 12.84 31.89
CA HIS A 306 -25.16 13.29 31.25
C HIS A 306 -25.98 14.30 32.07
N GLY A 307 -25.45 14.77 33.22
CA GLY A 307 -26.06 15.82 34.02
C GLY A 307 -27.03 15.35 35.09
N HIS A 308 -27.09 14.05 35.38
CA HIS A 308 -27.90 13.55 36.50
C HIS A 308 -27.33 14.01 37.85
N SER A 309 -28.21 14.44 38.75
CA SER A 309 -27.90 14.74 40.15
C SER A 309 -28.18 13.53 41.03
N PHE A 310 -27.39 13.35 42.09
CA PHE A 310 -27.54 12.24 43.02
C PHE A 310 -27.88 12.73 44.42
N ASP A 311 -28.67 11.94 45.12
CA ASP A 311 -28.92 12.13 46.54
C ASP A 311 -27.76 11.53 47.37
N PHE A 312 -26.91 12.41 47.89
CA PHE A 312 -25.73 12.03 48.68
C PHE A 312 -26.06 11.54 50.10
N SER A 313 -27.33 11.54 50.52
CA SER A 313 -27.73 10.88 51.77
C SER A 313 -27.66 9.34 51.65
N LYS A 314 -27.87 8.79 50.45
CA LYS A 314 -27.92 7.35 50.17
C LYS A 314 -26.54 6.70 50.29
N SER A 315 -26.47 5.59 51.03
CA SER A 315 -25.24 4.82 51.26
C SER A 315 -24.60 4.30 49.96
N ALA A 316 -25.42 3.86 48.98
CA ALA A 316 -24.94 3.42 47.68
C ALA A 316 -24.23 4.55 46.91
N VAL A 317 -24.81 5.75 46.88
CA VAL A 317 -24.21 6.92 46.22
C VAL A 317 -22.88 7.28 46.88
N LYS A 318 -22.82 7.28 48.23
CA LYS A 318 -21.57 7.51 48.98
C LYS A 318 -20.49 6.48 48.60
N THR A 319 -20.87 5.21 48.48
CA THR A 319 -19.96 4.10 48.13
C THR A 319 -19.39 4.26 46.73
N HIS A 320 -20.24 4.51 45.73
CA HIS A 320 -19.79 4.67 44.34
C HIS A 320 -18.99 5.97 44.14
N ARG A 321 -19.38 7.06 44.80
CA ARG A 321 -18.57 8.29 44.85
C ARG A 321 -17.18 8.02 45.42
N ALA A 322 -17.05 7.29 46.52
CA ALA A 322 -15.76 6.98 47.12
C ALA A 322 -14.85 6.18 46.17
N ARG A 323 -15.41 5.22 45.44
CA ARG A 323 -14.69 4.45 44.41
C ARG A 323 -14.25 5.33 43.24
N LEU A 324 -15.14 6.19 42.73
CA LEU A 324 -14.85 7.11 41.63
C LEU A 324 -13.79 8.17 42.01
N ARG A 325 -13.76 8.63 43.26
CA ARG A 325 -12.74 9.58 43.72
C ARG A 325 -11.33 9.00 43.69
N ARG A 326 -11.17 7.68 43.82
CA ARG A 326 -9.87 7.00 43.70
C ARG A 326 -9.29 7.07 42.28
N ILE A 327 -10.13 7.33 41.27
CA ILE A 327 -9.73 7.54 39.87
C ILE A 327 -9.93 9.00 39.42
N GLY A 328 -10.03 9.94 40.38
CA GLY A 328 -10.11 11.38 40.10
C GLY A 328 -11.48 11.92 39.70
N ILE A 329 -12.56 11.12 39.79
CA ILE A 329 -13.92 11.53 39.43
C ILE A 329 -14.72 11.84 40.71
N ASP A 330 -15.23 13.07 40.85
CA ASP A 330 -16.13 13.44 41.94
C ASP A 330 -17.53 13.82 41.43
N ILE A 331 -18.46 12.87 41.51
CA ILE A 331 -19.84 13.04 41.06
C ILE A 331 -20.67 14.02 41.91
N ALA A 332 -20.14 14.54 43.02
CA ALA A 332 -20.77 15.62 43.79
C ALA A 332 -20.50 17.02 43.23
N GLN A 333 -19.48 17.16 42.38
CA GLN A 333 -19.19 18.40 41.69
C GLN A 333 -20.02 18.51 40.41
N ARG A 334 -20.16 19.72 39.87
CA ARG A 334 -20.78 19.89 38.56
C ARG A 334 -19.85 19.33 37.48
N CYS A 335 -20.38 18.45 36.62
CA CYS A 335 -19.62 17.93 35.50
C CYS A 335 -19.27 19.05 34.51
N ASN A 336 -17.98 19.20 34.23
CA ASN A 336 -17.51 20.01 33.09
C ASN A 336 -17.43 19.12 31.86
N VAL A 337 -18.54 19.03 31.12
CA VAL A 337 -18.69 18.17 29.94
C VAL A 337 -17.66 18.49 28.85
N ALA A 338 -17.13 19.72 28.80
CA ALA A 338 -16.12 20.12 27.83
C ALA A 338 -14.71 19.56 28.14
N LYS A 339 -14.47 19.06 29.37
CA LYS A 339 -13.16 18.54 29.81
C LYS A 339 -13.20 17.08 30.25
N PHE A 340 -14.37 16.55 30.59
CA PHE A 340 -14.50 15.18 31.07
C PHE A 340 -14.65 14.19 29.91
N SER A 341 -13.85 13.13 29.92
CA SER A 341 -13.98 11.97 29.04
C SER A 341 -14.37 10.75 29.88
N PRO A 342 -15.37 9.95 29.48
CA PRO A 342 -15.73 8.70 30.14
C PRO A 342 -14.71 7.56 29.89
N VAL A 343 -13.64 7.87 29.15
CA VAL A 343 -12.56 6.96 28.80
C VAL A 343 -11.26 7.52 29.38
N ILE A 344 -10.51 6.67 30.09
CA ILE A 344 -9.27 7.03 30.78
C ILE A 344 -8.09 6.59 29.92
N THR A 345 -7.19 7.52 29.65
CA THR A 345 -5.93 7.22 28.96
C THR A 345 -5.00 6.48 29.93
N ARG A 346 -4.71 5.22 29.64
CA ARG A 346 -3.84 4.36 30.46
C ARG A 346 -2.37 4.64 30.17
N GLU A 347 -2.02 4.68 28.89
CA GLU A 347 -0.66 4.91 28.43
C GLU A 347 -0.69 5.71 27.14
N VAL A 348 0.20 6.71 27.04
CA VAL A 348 0.47 7.43 25.80
C VAL A 348 1.85 6.97 25.35
N ARG A 349 1.92 6.18 24.29
CA ARG A 349 3.17 5.69 23.72
C ARG A 349 3.43 6.40 22.42
N GLU A 350 4.57 7.08 22.33
CA GLU A 350 5.03 7.65 21.06
C GLU A 350 5.43 6.52 20.11
N ILE A 351 4.85 6.49 18.91
CA ILE A 351 5.17 5.47 17.91
C ILE A 351 6.52 5.81 17.29
N LYS A 352 7.55 5.03 17.63
CA LYS A 352 8.89 5.19 17.04
C LYS A 352 8.98 4.49 15.70
N VAL A 353 8.92 5.29 14.64
CA VAL A 353 9.03 4.81 13.26
C VAL A 353 10.50 4.61 12.88
N LYS A 354 10.82 3.48 12.25
CA LYS A 354 12.15 3.14 11.76
C LYS A 354 12.10 2.55 10.36
N ASP A 355 13.22 2.56 9.67
CA ASP A 355 13.37 1.81 8.42
C ASP A 355 13.27 0.30 8.67
N CYS A 356 12.59 -0.40 7.76
CA CYS A 356 12.43 -1.84 7.81
C CYS A 356 13.74 -2.56 7.44
N VAL A 357 14.23 -3.42 8.33
CA VAL A 357 15.49 -4.15 8.14
C VAL A 357 15.24 -5.52 7.52
N ILE A 358 15.89 -5.81 6.38
CA ILE A 358 15.75 -7.12 5.72
C ILE A 358 16.28 -8.24 6.63
N PRO A 359 15.47 -9.23 7.03
CA PRO A 359 15.95 -10.30 7.89
C PRO A 359 16.86 -11.26 7.10
N SER A 360 17.82 -11.87 7.80
CA SER A 360 18.88 -12.70 7.18
C SER A 360 18.36 -13.91 6.39
N TRP A 361 17.22 -14.45 6.81
CA TRP A 361 16.57 -15.61 6.17
C TRP A 361 15.75 -15.24 4.92
N TYR A 362 15.55 -13.94 4.64
CA TYR A 362 14.67 -13.50 3.57
C TYR A 362 15.28 -13.71 2.17
N LEU A 363 14.49 -14.28 1.27
CA LEU A 363 14.88 -14.53 -0.12
C LEU A 363 14.79 -13.23 -0.93
N LYS A 364 15.92 -12.57 -1.16
CA LYS A 364 16.01 -11.32 -1.94
C LYS A 364 15.68 -11.54 -3.42
N PRO A 365 15.15 -10.52 -4.11
CA PRO A 365 14.95 -10.60 -5.56
C PRO A 365 16.30 -10.69 -6.27
N SER A 366 16.39 -11.58 -7.26
CA SER A 366 17.52 -11.65 -8.21
C SER A 366 17.02 -11.32 -9.61
N HIS A 367 17.77 -10.48 -10.32
CA HIS A 367 17.56 -10.16 -11.73
C HIS A 367 18.70 -10.67 -12.62
N LEU A 368 19.73 -11.26 -12.02
CA LEU A 368 20.84 -11.89 -12.72
C LEU A 368 20.53 -13.39 -12.85
N LYS A 369 20.35 -13.88 -14.07
CA LYS A 369 20.43 -15.33 -14.33
C LYS A 369 21.92 -15.69 -14.28
N VAL A 370 22.28 -16.64 -13.42
CA VAL A 370 23.59 -17.31 -13.53
C VAL A 370 23.54 -18.09 -14.84
N ALA A 371 24.48 -17.81 -15.74
CA ALA A 371 24.60 -18.47 -17.04
C ALA A 371 24.90 -19.96 -16.88
#